data_AF-A0A934DLG0-F1
#
_entry.id   AF-A0A934DLG0-F1
#
_cell.length_a   1.000
_cell.length_b   1.000
_cell.length_c   1.000
_cell.angle_alpha   90.00
_cell.angle_beta   90.00
_cell.angle_gamma   90.00
#
_symmetry.space_group_name_H-M   'P 1'
#
loop_
_entity.id
_entity.type
_entity.pdbx_description
1 polymer ?
#
loop_
_entity_poly.entity_id
_entity_poly.type
_entity_poly.pdbx_seq_one_letter_code
_entity_poly.pdbx_strand_id
1 'polypeptide(L)' 'MSLPVRAARLLVRLYQLTLAPYLGGQCRFYPTCSQYALDALAIHGFWRGLGKSLGRVARCHPWHPGGYDPA' A
#
# COMPACT_ATOMS: atom_id res chain seq x y z
N MET A 1 -6.60 -0.81 18.32
CA MET A 1 -6.63 -1.02 16.86
C MET A 1 -7.99 -1.58 16.47
N SER A 2 -8.74 -0.90 15.61
CA SER A 2 -10.06 -1.35 15.18
C SER A 2 -9.97 -2.63 14.34
N LEU A 3 -10.92 -3.56 14.52
CA LEU A 3 -11.08 -4.78 13.71
C LEU A 3 -10.86 -4.57 12.20
N PRO A 4 -11.41 -3.51 11.56
CA PRO A 4 -11.20 -3.27 10.13
C PRO A 4 -9.73 -3.03 9.73
N VAL A 5 -8.92 -2.40 10.59
CA VAL A 5 -7.48 -2.20 10.30
C VAL A 5 -6.72 -3.53 10.29
N ARG A 6 -7.07 -4.45 11.21
CA ARG A 6 -6.45 -5.78 11.26
C ARG A 6 -6.79 -6.58 10.01
N ALA A 7 -8.05 -6.59 9.60
CA ALA A 7 -8.51 -7.25 8.38
C ALA A 7 -7.79 -6.70 7.14
N ALA A 8 -7.69 -5.36 7.02
CA ALA A 8 -7.01 -4.71 5.91
C ALA A 8 -5.52 -5.07 5.83
N ARG A 9 -4.81 -5.04 6.97
CA ARG A 9 -3.39 -5.44 7.03
C ARG A 9 -3.19 -6.90 6.65
N LEU A 10 -4.12 -7.77 7.05
CA LEU A 10 -4.09 -9.19 6.70
C LEU A 10 -4.26 -9.39 5.19
N LEU A 11 -5.21 -8.68 4.57
CA LEU A 11 -5.42 -8.70 3.12
C LEU A 11 -4.19 -8.21 2.36
N VAL A 12 -3.56 -7.12 2.79
CA VAL A 12 -2.34 -6.59 2.16
C VAL A 12 -1.19 -7.59 2.28
N ARG A 13 -1.04 -8.28 3.42
CA ARG A 13 -0.03 -9.33 3.58
C ARG A 13 -0.34 -10.57 2.75
N LEU A 14 -1.60 -10.99 2.67
CA LEU A 14 -2.01 -12.10 1.82
C LEU A 14 -1.69 -11.80 0.36
N TYR A 15 -2.01 -10.57 -0.08
CA TYR A 15 -1.63 -10.06 -1.39
C TYR A 15 -0.10 -10.05 -1.59
N GLN A 16 0.69 -9.59 -0.61
CA GLN A 16 2.15 -9.66 -0.70
C GLN A 16 2.64 -11.11 -0.85
N LEU A 17 2.07 -12.07 -0.12
CA LEU A 17 2.52 -13.46 -0.19
C LEU A 17 2.13 -14.16 -1.49
N THR A 18 0.97 -13.83 -2.07
CA THR A 18 0.48 -14.48 -3.29
C THR A 18 0.91 -13.77 -4.57
N LEU A 19 0.90 -12.43 -4.56
CA LEU A 19 1.12 -11.59 -5.74
C LEU A 19 2.49 -10.93 -5.79
N ALA A 20 3.23 -10.75 -4.68
CA ALA A 20 4.60 -10.20 -4.76
C ALA A 20 5.58 -11.00 -5.64
N PRO A 21 5.53 -12.36 -5.72
CA PRO A 21 6.42 -13.07 -6.65
C PRO A 21 6.09 -12.78 -8.12
N TYR A 22 4.85 -12.38 -8.44
CA TYR A 22 4.41 -12.07 -9.80
C TYR A 22 4.49 -10.58 -10.15
N LEU A 23 4.40 -9.67 -9.18
CA LEU A 23 4.46 -8.22 -9.36
C LEU A 23 5.79 -7.58 -8.90
N GLY A 24 6.79 -8.40 -8.55
CA GLY A 24 8.07 -7.96 -8.00
C GLY A 24 8.76 -6.90 -8.86
N GLY A 25 8.91 -5.69 -8.33
CA GLY A 25 9.70 -4.60 -8.93
C GLY A 25 8.92 -3.51 -9.68
N GLN A 26 7.58 -3.58 -9.75
CA GLN A 26 6.79 -2.63 -10.54
C GLN A 26 6.36 -1.37 -9.77
N CYS A 27 6.57 -1.33 -8.45
CA CYS A 27 6.27 -0.14 -7.66
C CYS A 27 7.25 0.97 -8.03
N ARG A 28 6.71 2.03 -8.65
CA ARG A 28 7.46 3.24 -9.01
C ARG A 28 7.86 4.07 -7.78
N PHE A 29 7.20 3.84 -6.66
CA PHE A 29 7.41 4.58 -5.43
C PHE A 29 8.10 3.75 -4.35
N TYR A 30 8.91 4.42 -3.54
CA TYR A 30 9.57 3.83 -2.37
C TYR A 30 9.09 4.52 -1.06
N PRO A 31 8.78 3.76 0.00
CA PRO A 31 8.60 2.31 0.04
C PRO A 31 7.44 1.85 -0.87
N THR A 32 7.34 0.54 -1.13
CA THR A 32 6.34 -0.03 -2.06
C THR A 32 4.91 0.35 -1.67
N CYS A 33 3.99 0.37 -2.64
CA CYS A 33 2.59 0.75 -2.38
C CYS A 33 1.91 -0.12 -1.30
N SER A 34 2.29 -1.39 -1.21
CA SER A 34 1.78 -2.30 -0.17
C SER A 34 2.37 -1.99 1.21
N GLN A 35 3.66 -1.63 1.30
CA GLN A 35 4.27 -1.17 2.56
C GLN A 35 3.65 0.15 3.02
N TYR A 36 3.49 1.11 2.10
CA TYR A 36 2.77 2.35 2.37
C TYR A 36 1.36 2.11 2.87
N ALA A 37 0.66 1.11 2.32
CA ALA A 37 -0.68 0.78 2.79
C ALA A 37 -0.68 0.29 4.24
N LEU A 38 0.31 -0.52 4.63
CA LEU A 38 0.46 -0.96 6.02
C LEU A 38 0.76 0.22 6.95
N ASP A 39 1.64 1.13 6.53
CA ASP A 39 2.04 2.29 7.32
C ASP A 39 0.89 3.31 7.43
N ALA A 40 0.22 3.63 6.33
CA ALA A 40 -0.93 4.53 6.30
C ALA A 40 -2.11 3.99 7.14
N LEU A 41 -2.36 2.68 7.11
CA LEU A 41 -3.36 2.04 7.97
C LEU A 41 -2.97 2.06 9.45
N ALA A 42 -1.67 2.00 9.77
CA ALA A 42 -1.17 2.08 11.13
C ALA A 42 -1.22 3.51 11.70
N ILE A 43 -0.88 4.52 10.89
CA ILE A 43 -0.78 5.93 11.30
C ILE A 43 -2.14 6.63 11.26
N HIS A 44 -2.94 6.43 10.20
CA HIS A 44 -4.18 7.18 9.96
C HIS A 44 -5.47 6.40 10.25
N GLY A 45 -5.38 5.10 10.53
CA GLY A 45 -6.53 4.21 10.70
C GLY A 45 -7.15 3.76 9.38
N PHE A 46 -8.25 3.00 9.44
CA PHE A 46 -8.79 2.28 8.28
C PHE A 46 -9.23 3.21 7.14
N TRP A 47 -10.17 4.13 7.36
CA TRP A 47 -10.74 4.94 6.29
C TRP A 47 -9.74 5.89 5.63
N ARG A 48 -9.00 6.67 6.43
CA ARG A 48 -7.98 7.60 5.93
C ARG A 48 -6.77 6.87 5.35
N GLY A 49 -6.33 5.79 5.99
CA GLY A 49 -5.23 4.96 5.50
C GLY A 49 -5.57 4.31 4.16
N LEU A 50 -6.77 3.74 4.03
CA LEU A 50 -7.24 3.11 2.79
C LEU A 50 -7.34 4.13 1.64
N GLY A 51 -7.90 5.32 1.90
CA GLY A 51 -8.00 6.40 0.91
C GLY A 51 -6.63 6.85 0.38
N LYS A 52 -5.67 7.10 1.29
CA LYS A 52 -4.29 7.45 0.91
C LYS A 52 -3.61 6.34 0.09
N SER A 53 -3.78 5.10 0.53
CA SER A 53 -3.18 3.91 -0.10
C SER A 53 -3.70 3.71 -1.52
N LEU A 54 -5.03 3.73 -1.70
CA LEU A 54 -5.68 3.59 -2.99
C LEU A 54 -5.30 4.72 -3.95
N GLY A 55 -5.30 5.96 -3.47
CA GLY A 55 -4.86 7.11 -4.26
C GLY A 55 -3.40 7.00 -4.71
N ARG A 56 -2.54 6.36 -3.92
CA ARG A 56 -1.14 6.10 -4.33
C ARG A 56 -1.03 4.96 -5.34
N VAL A 57 -1.76 3.86 -5.14
CA VAL A 57 -1.82 2.74 -6.10
C VAL A 57 -2.31 3.23 -7.46
N ALA A 58 -3.34 4.09 -7.49
CA ALA A 58 -3.85 4.69 -8.73
C ALA A 58 -2.80 5.55 -9.46
N ARG A 59 -1.89 6.19 -8.72
CA ARG A 59 -0.76 6.95 -9.27
C ARG A 59 0.45 6.08 -9.64
N CYS A 60 0.45 4.81 -9.25
CA CYS A 60 1.53 3.87 -9.54
C CYS A 60 1.38 3.30 -10.97
N HIS A 61 1.51 4.18 -11.98
CA HIS A 61 1.51 3.82 -13.39
C HIS A 61 2.87 4.16 -14.05
N PRO A 62 3.24 3.53 -15.18
CA PRO A 62 4.55 3.71 -15.83
C PRO A 62 4.88 5.16 -16.20
N TRP A 63 3.86 5.94 -16.56
CA TRP A 63 3.99 7.38 -16.87
C TRP A 63 4.18 8.30 -15.65
N HIS A 64 4.10 7.80 -14.43
CA HIS A 64 4.42 8.59 -13.25
C HIS A 64 5.94 8.51 -12.99
N PRO A 65 6.64 9.62 -12.70
CA PRO A 65 8.08 9.58 -12.41
C PRO A 65 8.40 8.71 -11.18
N GLY A 66 7.42 8.53 -10.29
CA GLY A 66 7.63 7.82 -9.03
C GLY A 66 8.50 8.63 -8.07
N GLY A 67 8.98 8.00 -7.01
CA GLY A 67 9.85 8.65 -6.02
C GLY A 67 9.65 8.19 -4.59
N TYR A 68 10.36 8.85 -3.67
CA TYR A 68 10.24 8.62 -2.23
C TYR A 68 9.00 9.32 -1.67
N ASP A 69 8.08 8.56 -1.07
CA ASP A 69 6.85 9.10 -0.47
C ASP A 69 6.45 8.22 0.75
N PRO A 70 6.90 8.53 1.97
CA PRO A 70 6.53 7.80 3.18
C PRO A 70 5.11 8.16 3.65
N ALA A 71 4.45 7.24 4.37
CA ALA A 71 3.08 7.42 4.88
C ALA A 71 2.99 8.37 6.07
#